data_AF-A0A7X5YE01-F1
#
_entry.id   AF-A0A7X5YE01-F1
#
_cell.length_a   1.000
_cell.length_b   1.000
_cell.length_c   1.000
_cell.angle_alpha   90.00
_cell.angle_beta   90.00
_cell.angle_gamma   90.00
#
_symmetry.space_group_name_H-M   'P 1'
#
loop_
_entity.id
_entity.type
_entity.pdbx_description
1 polymer ?
#
loop_
_entity_poly.entity_id
_entity_poly.type
_entity_poly.pdbx_seq_one_letter_code
_entity_poly.pdbx_strand_id
1 'polypeptide(L)'
;MKALLLSLLFFLSVGKLLGQQPYYKYGETTHGKKTSYHVSQDSLFVIMEKIEGHPIMKPVRLQNINNKHDLFDNKKFQRKNGRMLLEYPMTTAEIVYRHLKQEMEALLDAKLGISIHMLANRQGDIVEISFLIWDHPAWQAIPPDTFYMIEQEIKKKIKLADPESFNEDYIYAVTDISFFGTQKELLEEEKKMKELSKEFYIYEQNRRKMREKRESRK
;
A
#
# COMPACT_ATOMS: atom_id res chain seq x y z
N MET A 1 17.52 34.08 29.70
CA MET A 1 16.38 34.07 28.74
C MET A 1 16.59 33.13 27.55
N LYS A 2 17.65 33.27 26.75
CA LYS A 2 17.86 32.42 25.54
C LYS A 2 17.95 30.92 25.83
N ALA A 3 18.70 30.50 26.85
CA ALA A 3 18.81 29.09 27.25
C ALA A 3 17.49 28.50 27.77
N LEU A 4 16.69 29.31 28.48
CA LEU A 4 15.38 28.91 28.97
C LEU A 4 14.40 28.71 27.81
N LEU A 5 14.43 29.61 26.81
CA LEU A 5 13.62 29.50 25.59
C LEU A 5 13.99 28.27 24.75
N LEU A 6 15.29 27.96 24.62
CA LEU A 6 15.77 26.75 23.94
C LEU A 6 15.32 25.48 24.68
N SER A 7 15.42 25.46 26.02
CA SER A 7 14.95 24.34 26.80
C SER A 7 13.43 24.15 26.66
N LEU A 8 12.66 25.23 26.63
CA LEU A 8 11.20 25.18 26.45
C LEU A 8 10.82 24.65 25.06
N LEU A 9 11.53 25.09 24.02
CA LEU A 9 11.35 24.58 22.65
C LEU A 9 11.71 23.09 22.55
N PHE A 10 12.75 22.65 23.26
CA PHE A 10 13.15 21.25 23.35
C PHE A 10 12.13 20.40 24.11
N PHE A 11 11.56 20.89 25.22
CA PHE A 11 10.48 20.19 25.94
C PHE A 11 9.17 20.18 25.15
N LEU A 12 8.86 21.22 24.37
CA LEU A 12 7.69 21.25 23.48
C LEU A 12 7.84 20.31 22.29
N SER A 13 9.05 20.14 21.74
CA SER A 13 9.31 19.17 20.67
C SER A 13 9.28 17.73 21.19
N VAL A 14 9.87 17.47 22.37
CA VAL A 14 9.85 16.15 23.03
C VAL A 14 8.44 15.78 23.51
N GLY A 15 7.69 16.73 24.06
CA GLY A 15 6.30 16.53 24.48
C GLY A 15 5.35 16.25 23.30
N LYS A 16 5.61 16.83 22.11
CA LYS A 16 4.89 16.46 20.88
C LYS A 16 5.22 15.04 20.42
N LEU A 17 6.47 14.61 20.55
CA LEU A 17 6.89 13.24 20.20
C LEU A 17 6.28 12.19 21.15
N LEU A 18 6.22 12.48 22.45
CA LEU A 18 5.72 11.55 23.47
C LEU A 18 4.19 11.55 23.62
N GLY A 19 3.50 12.58 23.11
CA GLY A 19 2.05 12.77 23.21
C GLY A 19 1.27 12.49 21.93
N GLN A 20 1.93 12.07 20.85
CA GLN A 20 1.23 11.80 19.60
C GLN A 20 0.40 10.53 19.74
N GLN A 21 -0.92 10.70 19.86
CA GLN A 21 -1.82 9.56 19.89
C GLN A 21 -1.71 8.77 18.58
N PRO A 22 -1.74 7.42 18.64
CA PRO A 22 -1.70 6.60 17.43
C PRO A 22 -2.89 6.92 16.53
N TYR A 23 -2.65 7.08 15.23
CA TYR A 23 -3.70 7.41 14.26
C TYR A 23 -4.72 6.27 14.06
N TYR A 24 -4.30 5.02 14.19
CA TYR A 24 -5.07 3.84 13.77
C TYR A 24 -5.44 2.96 14.96
N LYS A 25 -6.43 3.42 15.73
CA LYS A 25 -7.03 2.66 16.83
C LYS A 25 -8.14 1.75 16.30
N TYR A 26 -8.13 0.48 16.74
CA TYR A 26 -9.10 -0.51 16.31
C TYR A 26 -10.55 -0.09 16.63
N GLY A 27 -11.44 -0.29 15.65
CA GLY A 27 -12.87 -0.01 15.77
C GLY A 27 -13.22 1.46 15.59
N GLU A 28 -12.23 2.34 15.44
CA GLU A 28 -12.43 3.77 15.26
C GLU A 28 -12.38 4.17 13.78
N THR A 29 -12.86 5.38 13.50
CA THR A 29 -12.60 6.06 12.23
C THR A 29 -11.49 7.08 12.47
N THR A 30 -10.43 6.99 11.67
CA THR A 30 -9.36 7.98 11.68
C THR A 30 -9.60 9.02 10.60
N HIS A 31 -9.28 10.27 10.91
CA HIS A 31 -9.61 11.42 10.07
C HIS A 31 -8.35 12.13 9.58
N GLY A 32 -8.15 12.13 8.27
CA GLY A 32 -7.25 13.05 7.59
C GLY A 32 -7.99 14.33 7.16
N LYS A 33 -7.27 15.29 6.58
CA LYS A 33 -7.89 16.50 6.02
C LYS A 33 -8.67 16.20 4.74
N LYS A 34 -8.24 15.19 3.98
CA LYS A 34 -8.80 14.88 2.65
C LYS A 34 -9.67 13.62 2.64
N THR A 35 -9.54 12.77 3.64
CA THR A 35 -10.27 11.50 3.68
C THR A 35 -10.39 10.98 5.11
N SER A 36 -11.12 9.87 5.27
CA SER A 36 -11.19 9.15 6.53
C SER A 36 -11.16 7.65 6.26
N TYR A 37 -10.57 6.91 7.19
CA TYR A 37 -10.47 5.46 7.10
C TYR A 37 -11.15 4.83 8.31
N HIS A 38 -12.02 3.85 8.07
CA HIS A 38 -12.45 2.94 9.12
C HIS A 38 -11.31 1.96 9.41
N VAL A 39 -11.01 1.80 10.69
CA VAL A 39 -9.90 0.98 11.19
C VAL A 39 -10.47 -0.31 11.76
N SER A 40 -10.21 -1.43 11.11
CA SER A 40 -10.65 -2.75 11.57
C SER A 40 -9.49 -3.73 11.69
N GLN A 41 -9.67 -4.82 12.44
CA GLN A 41 -8.65 -5.86 12.57
C GLN A 41 -8.90 -6.93 11.53
N ASP A 42 -7.87 -7.41 10.84
CA ASP A 42 -8.01 -8.62 10.03
C ASP A 42 -8.04 -9.85 10.95
N SER A 43 -9.16 -10.57 10.95
CA SER A 43 -9.35 -11.78 11.77
C SER A 43 -8.59 -12.99 11.21
N LEU A 44 -8.11 -12.93 9.96
CA LEU A 44 -7.50 -14.06 9.25
C LEU A 44 -5.96 -14.06 9.28
N PHE A 45 -5.32 -12.97 9.72
CA PHE A 45 -3.87 -12.87 9.80
C PHE A 45 -3.42 -12.69 11.25
N VAL A 46 -3.16 -13.80 11.94
CA VAL A 46 -2.31 -13.84 13.15
C VAL A 46 -1.08 -14.67 12.79
N ILE A 47 -0.22 -14.18 11.90
CA ILE A 47 1.04 -14.88 11.59
C ILE A 47 2.13 -13.85 11.28
N MET A 48 3.03 -13.62 12.24
CA MET A 48 4.44 -14.01 12.12
C MET A 48 4.97 -14.34 13.51
N GLU A 49 5.55 -15.52 13.62
CA GLU A 49 6.35 -15.99 14.75
C GLU A 49 7.35 -14.91 15.15
N LYS A 50 7.50 -14.73 16.47
CA LYS A 50 8.72 -14.35 17.21
C LYS A 50 9.94 -14.05 16.32
N ILE A 51 9.91 -12.98 15.53
CA ILE A 51 11.12 -12.36 15.00
C ILE A 51 11.83 -11.88 16.26
N GLU A 52 13.01 -12.42 16.55
CA GLU A 52 13.75 -12.17 17.78
C GLU A 52 13.64 -10.69 18.19
N GLY A 53 12.91 -10.44 19.30
CA GLY A 53 12.74 -9.10 19.87
C GLY A 53 11.44 -8.36 19.58
N HIS A 54 10.56 -8.82 18.67
CA HIS A 54 9.31 -8.11 18.36
C HIS A 54 8.05 -8.83 18.87
N PRO A 55 7.09 -8.11 19.51
CA PRO A 55 5.82 -8.69 19.95
C PRO A 55 4.98 -9.14 18.76
N ILE A 56 4.03 -10.06 19.01
CA ILE A 56 3.03 -10.47 18.01
C ILE A 56 2.26 -9.22 17.56
N MET A 57 2.51 -8.77 16.33
CA MET A 57 1.82 -7.62 15.76
C MET A 57 0.51 -8.07 15.12
N LYS A 58 -0.57 -7.36 15.43
CA LYS A 58 -1.87 -7.58 14.78
C LYS A 58 -1.94 -6.69 13.55
N PRO A 59 -2.38 -7.22 12.39
CA PRO A 59 -2.57 -6.38 11.22
C PRO A 59 -3.85 -5.55 11.36
N VAL A 60 -3.76 -4.31 10.89
CA VAL A 60 -4.79 -3.29 10.92
C VAL A 60 -5.19 -2.97 9.48
N ARG A 61 -6.49 -3.05 9.22
CA ARG A 61 -7.12 -2.71 7.96
C ARG A 61 -7.53 -1.25 7.95
N LEU A 62 -7.10 -0.53 6.92
CA LEU A 62 -7.53 0.84 6.65
C LEU A 62 -8.43 0.82 5.43
N GLN A 63 -9.73 0.97 5.64
CA GLN A 63 -10.72 1.02 4.57
C GLN A 63 -11.23 2.45 4.43
N ASN A 64 -11.09 3.03 3.24
CA ASN A 64 -11.63 4.36 2.97
C ASN A 64 -13.14 4.33 3.23
N ILE A 65 -13.68 5.26 4.01
CA ILE A 65 -15.11 5.27 4.36
C ILE A 65 -16.04 5.42 3.14
N ASN A 66 -15.48 5.88 2.01
CA ASN A 66 -16.21 6.01 0.75
C ASN A 66 -16.16 4.75 -0.12
N ASN A 67 -15.37 3.73 0.24
CA ASN A 67 -15.37 2.45 -0.45
C ASN A 67 -16.73 1.77 -0.24
N LYS A 68 -17.30 1.23 -1.33
CA LYS A 68 -18.58 0.52 -1.28
C LYS A 68 -18.40 -0.96 -0.97
N HIS A 69 -17.16 -1.45 -1.08
CA HIS A 69 -16.83 -2.86 -0.93
C HIS A 69 -15.88 -3.06 0.25
N ASP A 70 -16.13 -4.10 1.06
CA ASP A 70 -15.13 -4.64 1.96
C ASP A 70 -14.19 -5.54 1.14
N LEU A 71 -13.00 -5.02 0.82
CA LEU A 71 -11.99 -5.73 0.02
C LEU A 71 -11.34 -6.90 0.76
N PHE A 72 -11.68 -7.10 2.02
CA PHE A 72 -11.23 -8.22 2.84
C PHE A 72 -12.31 -9.30 3.00
N ASP A 73 -13.50 -9.12 2.41
CA ASP A 73 -14.49 -10.19 2.28
C ASP A 73 -14.01 -11.23 1.25
N ASN A 74 -13.23 -12.20 1.74
CA ASN A 74 -12.64 -13.27 0.95
C ASN A 74 -13.68 -14.23 0.32
N LYS A 75 -14.96 -14.17 0.72
CA LYS A 75 -16.03 -14.92 0.03
C LYS A 75 -16.43 -14.24 -1.27
N LYS A 76 -16.46 -12.90 -1.25
CA LYS A 76 -16.85 -12.07 -2.40
C LYS A 76 -15.68 -11.82 -3.35
N PHE A 77 -14.47 -11.65 -2.82
CA PHE A 77 -13.28 -11.31 -3.58
C PHE A 77 -12.21 -12.39 -3.42
N GLN A 78 -12.26 -13.39 -4.31
CA GLN A 78 -11.20 -14.41 -4.34
C GLN A 78 -9.90 -13.78 -4.86
N ARG A 79 -8.81 -13.95 -4.10
CA ARG A 79 -7.48 -13.47 -4.47
C ARG A 79 -7.07 -14.06 -5.82
N LYS A 80 -7.04 -13.24 -6.85
CA LYS A 80 -6.33 -13.54 -8.09
C LYS A 80 -4.91 -12.99 -7.95
N ASN A 81 -3.91 -13.77 -8.34
CA ASN A 81 -2.51 -13.53 -8.00
C ASN A 81 -2.01 -12.20 -8.64
N GLY A 82 -1.86 -11.14 -7.83
CA GLY A 82 -1.76 -9.74 -8.30
C GLY A 82 -0.54 -9.40 -9.15
N ARG A 83 0.57 -10.14 -9.01
CA ARG A 83 1.80 -9.93 -9.82
C ARG A 83 1.59 -10.13 -11.32
N MET A 84 0.57 -10.90 -11.72
CA MET A 84 0.21 -11.11 -13.12
C MET A 84 -0.93 -10.22 -13.61
N LEU A 85 -1.53 -9.43 -12.71
CA LEU A 85 -2.76 -8.70 -12.98
C LEU A 85 -2.55 -7.24 -13.29
N LEU A 86 -1.49 -6.61 -12.78
CA LEU A 86 -1.23 -5.18 -12.98
C LEU A 86 -0.35 -4.96 -14.21
N GLU A 87 -0.62 -3.91 -14.97
CA GLU A 87 0.27 -3.49 -16.08
C GLU A 87 1.65 -3.07 -15.57
N TYR A 88 1.68 -2.47 -14.38
CA TYR A 88 2.87 -1.88 -13.79
C TYR A 88 3.02 -2.22 -12.30
N PRO A 89 3.17 -3.50 -11.94
CA PRO A 89 3.23 -3.93 -10.55
C PRO A 89 4.33 -3.18 -9.78
N MET A 90 5.46 -2.89 -10.44
CA MET A 90 6.58 -2.18 -9.82
C MET A 90 6.29 -0.71 -9.52
N THR A 91 5.46 -0.03 -10.33
CA THR A 91 5.10 1.37 -10.10
C THR A 91 4.33 1.56 -8.79
N THR A 92 3.65 0.54 -8.29
CA THR A 92 2.99 0.61 -6.98
C THR A 92 3.99 0.76 -5.84
N ALA A 93 5.10 0.01 -5.88
CA ALA A 93 6.18 0.12 -4.89
C ALA A 93 6.85 1.50 -4.95
N GLU A 94 7.14 2.01 -6.15
CA GLU A 94 7.72 3.36 -6.33
C GLU A 94 6.83 4.46 -5.74
N ILE A 95 5.51 4.37 -5.94
CA ILE A 95 4.55 5.32 -5.38
C ILE A 95 4.63 5.31 -3.86
N VAL A 96 4.57 4.12 -3.25
CA VAL A 96 4.65 3.95 -1.79
C VAL A 96 5.96 4.50 -1.24
N TYR A 97 7.10 4.12 -1.83
CA TYR A 97 8.40 4.58 -1.37
C TYR A 97 8.58 6.09 -1.45
N ARG A 98 8.02 6.71 -2.49
CA ARG A 98 8.08 8.16 -2.66
C ARG A 98 7.26 8.90 -1.59
N HIS A 99 6.05 8.42 -1.30
CA HIS A 99 5.16 9.04 -0.31
C HIS A 99 5.58 8.76 1.14
N LEU A 100 6.29 7.65 1.38
CA LEU A 100 6.81 7.27 2.70
C LEU A 100 8.30 7.56 2.87
N LYS A 101 8.87 8.44 2.03
CA LYS A 101 10.32 8.70 2.02
C LYS A 101 10.84 9.20 3.37
N GLN A 102 10.04 9.96 4.12
CA GLN A 102 10.44 10.54 5.40
C GLN A 102 10.39 9.51 6.53
N GLU A 103 9.48 8.54 6.43
CA GLU A 103 9.21 7.50 7.42
C GLU A 103 9.96 6.19 7.12
N MET A 104 10.59 6.13 5.94
CA MET A 104 11.27 4.95 5.40
C MET A 104 12.26 4.32 6.38
N GLU A 105 13.07 5.13 7.06
CA GLU A 105 14.08 4.63 8.01
C GLU A 105 13.43 3.87 9.16
N ALA A 106 12.38 4.44 9.78
CA ALA A 106 11.66 3.77 10.86
C ALA A 106 10.93 2.49 10.39
N LEU A 107 10.44 2.46 9.16
CA LEU A 107 9.80 1.28 8.56
C LEU A 107 10.83 0.17 8.26
N LEU A 108 12.03 0.54 7.80
CA LEU A 108 13.15 -0.36 7.53
C LEU A 108 13.72 -0.98 8.81
N ASP A 109 13.99 -0.15 9.82
CA ASP A 109 14.52 -0.59 11.11
C ASP A 109 13.58 -1.61 11.78
N ALA A 110 12.27 -1.36 11.67
CA ALA A 110 11.23 -2.23 12.18
C ALA A 110 10.89 -3.40 11.23
N LYS A 111 11.51 -3.47 10.04
CA LYS A 111 11.32 -4.54 9.05
C LYS A 111 9.85 -4.77 8.67
N LEU A 112 9.11 -3.68 8.48
CA LEU A 112 7.67 -3.72 8.27
C LEU A 112 7.29 -3.93 6.80
N GLY A 113 6.01 -4.17 6.55
CA GLY A 113 5.44 -4.19 5.21
C GLY A 113 4.04 -3.59 5.20
N ILE A 114 3.51 -3.40 3.99
CA ILE A 114 2.14 -2.97 3.71
C ILE A 114 1.56 -3.84 2.58
N SER A 115 0.34 -4.34 2.78
CA SER A 115 -0.44 -4.94 1.70
C SER A 115 -1.44 -3.92 1.17
N ILE A 116 -1.54 -3.82 -0.15
CA ILE A 116 -2.46 -2.92 -0.84
C ILE A 116 -3.46 -3.78 -1.58
N HIS A 117 -4.71 -3.67 -1.13
CA HIS A 117 -5.85 -4.39 -1.65
C HIS A 117 -6.57 -3.48 -2.64
N MET A 118 -6.71 -3.93 -3.88
CA MET A 118 -7.22 -3.13 -4.99
C MET A 118 -8.42 -3.81 -5.62
N LEU A 119 -9.46 -3.03 -5.87
CA LEU A 119 -10.59 -3.44 -6.68
C LEU A 119 -10.54 -2.69 -8.00
N ALA A 120 -10.53 -3.42 -9.10
CA ALA A 120 -10.57 -2.87 -10.45
C ALA A 120 -11.92 -3.14 -11.10
N ASN A 121 -12.38 -2.23 -11.96
CA ASN A 121 -13.54 -2.46 -12.81
C ASN A 121 -13.18 -3.32 -14.04
N ARG A 122 -14.19 -3.65 -14.86
CA ARG A 122 -14.00 -4.36 -16.15
C ARG A 122 -13.10 -3.67 -17.16
N GLN A 123 -12.93 -2.35 -17.05
CA GLN A 123 -12.01 -1.57 -17.89
C GLN A 123 -10.56 -1.64 -17.39
N GLY A 124 -10.33 -2.30 -16.25
CA GLY A 124 -9.04 -2.43 -15.59
C GLY A 124 -8.64 -1.23 -14.75
N ASP A 125 -9.50 -0.22 -14.59
CA ASP A 125 -9.21 0.93 -13.72
C ASP A 125 -9.36 0.52 -12.26
N ILE A 126 -8.37 0.89 -11.43
CA ILE A 126 -8.46 0.70 -9.98
C ILE A 126 -9.46 1.72 -9.41
N VAL A 127 -10.55 1.24 -8.82
CA VAL A 127 -11.67 2.07 -8.32
C VAL A 127 -11.72 2.17 -6.80
N GLU A 128 -11.30 1.13 -6.07
CA GLU A 128 -11.25 1.12 -4.61
C GLU A 128 -9.91 0.54 -4.14
N ILE A 129 -9.38 1.11 -3.06
CA ILE A 129 -8.15 0.63 -2.42
C ILE A 129 -8.38 0.56 -0.91
N SER A 130 -7.87 -0.49 -0.29
CA SER A 130 -7.74 -0.61 1.16
C SER A 130 -6.32 -1.05 1.50
N PHE A 131 -5.86 -0.71 2.69
CA PHE A 131 -4.51 -1.05 3.15
C PHE A 131 -4.55 -2.03 4.31
N LEU A 132 -3.57 -2.92 4.37
CA LEU A 132 -3.26 -3.73 5.54
C LEU A 132 -1.86 -3.33 6.03
N ILE A 133 -1.78 -2.81 7.23
CA ILE A 133 -0.53 -2.42 7.90
C ILE A 133 -0.39 -3.19 9.21
N TRP A 134 0.81 -3.21 9.79
CA TRP A 134 1.00 -3.76 11.13
C TRP A 134 0.63 -2.72 12.20
N ASP A 135 0.04 -3.16 13.31
CA ASP A 135 -0.13 -2.31 14.50
C ASP A 135 1.24 -2.04 15.15
N HIS A 136 1.95 -1.05 14.60
CA HIS A 136 3.31 -0.69 14.99
C HIS A 136 3.46 0.83 15.07
N PRO A 137 4.20 1.38 16.07
CA PRO A 137 4.38 2.83 16.23
C PRO A 137 4.82 3.57 14.95
N ALA A 138 5.69 2.97 14.14
CA ALA A 138 6.12 3.54 12.87
C ALA A 138 4.96 3.75 11.89
N TRP A 139 4.01 2.81 11.81
CA TRP A 139 2.78 3.00 11.04
C TRP A 139 1.83 3.99 11.70
N GLN A 140 1.68 3.90 13.02
CA GLN A 140 0.78 4.74 13.81
C GLN A 140 1.13 6.23 13.80
N ALA A 141 2.35 6.59 13.40
CA ALA A 141 2.81 7.96 13.25
C ALA A 141 2.53 8.56 11.85
N ILE A 142 2.21 7.73 10.85
CA ILE A 142 1.93 8.19 9.48
C ILE A 142 0.51 8.75 9.39
N PRO A 143 0.31 10.00 8.94
CA PRO A 143 -1.03 10.59 8.83
C PRO A 143 -1.92 9.87 7.79
N PRO A 144 -3.25 9.82 7.99
CA PRO A 144 -4.19 9.22 7.03
C PRO A 144 -4.11 9.84 5.63
N ASP A 145 -3.78 11.12 5.53
CA ASP A 145 -3.63 11.82 4.25
C ASP A 145 -2.48 11.26 3.39
N THR A 146 -1.46 10.62 3.99
CA THR A 146 -0.39 9.96 3.25
C THR A 146 -0.90 8.74 2.50
N PHE A 147 -1.72 7.91 3.17
CA PHE A 147 -2.42 6.78 2.55
C PHE A 147 -3.36 7.24 1.44
N TYR A 148 -4.05 8.36 1.64
CA TYR A 148 -4.88 8.96 0.60
C TYR A 148 -4.08 9.35 -0.64
N MET A 149 -2.91 9.98 -0.49
CA MET A 149 -2.06 10.35 -1.62
C MET A 149 -1.57 9.13 -2.40
N ILE A 150 -1.16 8.07 -1.68
CA ILE A 150 -0.80 6.78 -2.28
C ILE A 150 -1.99 6.21 -3.05
N GLU A 151 -3.18 6.15 -2.44
CA GLU A 151 -4.41 5.66 -3.06
C GLU A 151 -4.71 6.42 -4.37
N GLN A 152 -4.72 7.74 -4.34
CA GLN A 152 -5.04 8.56 -5.52
C GLN A 152 -4.01 8.39 -6.64
N GLU A 153 -2.72 8.28 -6.31
CA GLU A 153 -1.70 8.10 -7.33
C GLU A 153 -1.76 6.71 -7.97
N ILE A 154 -2.04 5.65 -7.17
CA ILE A 154 -2.26 4.29 -7.69
C ILE A 154 -3.48 4.28 -8.62
N LYS A 155 -4.64 4.80 -8.18
CA LYS A 155 -5.86 4.87 -9.01
C LYS A 155 -5.64 5.60 -10.34
N LYS A 156 -4.75 6.60 -10.35
CA LYS A 156 -4.41 7.37 -11.55
C LYS A 156 -3.46 6.65 -12.50
N LYS A 157 -2.50 5.89 -11.98
CA LYS A 157 -1.36 5.38 -12.77
C LYS A 157 -1.38 3.89 -13.03
N ILE A 158 -2.08 3.12 -12.21
CA ILE A 158 -2.08 1.67 -12.26
C ILE A 158 -3.39 1.18 -12.87
N LYS A 159 -3.27 0.16 -13.73
CA LYS A 159 -4.39 -0.55 -14.35
C LYS A 159 -4.14 -2.05 -14.35
N LEU A 160 -5.19 -2.82 -14.57
CA LEU A 160 -5.08 -4.23 -14.86
C LEU A 160 -4.60 -4.49 -16.30
N ALA A 161 -3.69 -5.46 -16.46
CA ALA A 161 -3.07 -5.82 -17.72
C ALA A 161 -3.97 -6.64 -18.65
N ASP A 162 -4.93 -7.37 -18.11
CA ASP A 162 -5.83 -8.19 -18.93
C ASP A 162 -7.17 -8.37 -18.21
N PRO A 163 -7.96 -7.28 -18.04
CA PRO A 163 -9.23 -7.36 -17.32
C PRO A 163 -10.26 -8.23 -18.06
N GLU A 164 -10.18 -8.33 -19.39
CA GLU A 164 -11.10 -9.12 -20.23
C GLU A 164 -10.96 -10.63 -20.03
N SER A 165 -9.81 -11.10 -19.56
CA SER A 165 -9.62 -12.49 -19.16
C SER A 165 -10.46 -12.90 -17.94
N PHE A 166 -11.18 -11.97 -17.32
CA PHE A 166 -12.07 -12.24 -16.18
C PHE A 166 -13.52 -11.91 -16.52
N ASN A 167 -14.41 -12.87 -16.31
CA ASN A 167 -15.85 -12.70 -16.51
C ASN A 167 -16.54 -12.18 -15.23
N GLU A 168 -16.01 -11.12 -14.64
CA GLU A 168 -16.49 -10.53 -13.37
C GLU A 168 -16.69 -9.02 -13.54
N ASP A 169 -17.61 -8.40 -12.79
CA ASP A 169 -17.82 -6.95 -12.80
C ASP A 169 -16.66 -6.20 -12.13
N TYR A 170 -16.05 -6.85 -11.14
CA TYR A 170 -14.91 -6.35 -10.41
C TYR A 170 -13.84 -7.42 -10.26
N ILE A 171 -12.59 -7.01 -10.38
CA ILE A 171 -11.43 -7.88 -10.28
C ILE A 171 -10.60 -7.42 -9.10
N TYR A 172 -10.32 -8.36 -8.21
CA TYR A 172 -9.54 -8.11 -7.01
C TYR A 172 -8.07 -8.45 -7.21
N ALA A 173 -7.20 -7.51 -6.84
CA ALA A 173 -5.77 -7.66 -6.88
C ALA A 173 -5.14 -7.24 -5.53
N VAL A 174 -4.05 -7.89 -5.17
CA VAL A 174 -3.26 -7.55 -3.98
C VAL A 174 -1.80 -7.41 -4.38
N THR A 175 -1.14 -6.39 -3.83
CA THR A 175 0.32 -6.29 -3.86
C THR A 175 0.85 -6.09 -2.46
N ASP A 176 1.95 -6.76 -2.16
CA ASP A 176 2.66 -6.64 -0.89
C ASP A 176 3.97 -5.91 -1.13
N ILE A 177 4.25 -4.92 -0.29
CA ILE A 177 5.48 -4.14 -0.33
C ILE A 177 6.15 -4.25 1.04
N SER A 178 7.40 -4.67 1.03
CA SER A 178 8.17 -4.89 2.26
C SER A 178 9.34 -3.91 2.34
N PHE A 179 9.55 -3.39 3.54
CA PHE A 179 10.64 -2.47 3.88
C PHE A 179 11.77 -3.29 4.53
N PHE A 180 12.69 -3.79 3.71
CA PHE A 180 13.89 -4.49 4.16
C PHE A 180 15.14 -3.89 3.52
N GLY A 181 16.28 -4.03 4.20
CA GLY A 181 17.56 -3.50 3.73
C GLY A 181 17.74 -2.02 4.09
N THR A 182 18.56 -1.33 3.32
CA THR A 182 18.85 0.11 3.49
C THR A 182 18.01 0.95 2.53
N GLN A 183 17.83 2.24 2.85
CA GLN A 183 17.16 3.17 1.94
C GLN A 183 17.86 3.26 0.58
N LYS A 184 19.19 3.16 0.57
CA LYS A 184 19.98 3.14 -0.67
C LYS A 184 19.67 1.90 -1.52
N GLU A 185 19.60 0.73 -0.91
CA GLU A 185 19.25 -0.52 -1.60
C GLU A 185 17.83 -0.47 -2.15
N LEU A 186 16.87 0.07 -1.39
CA LEU A 186 15.49 0.27 -1.89
C LEU A 186 15.44 1.23 -3.08
N LEU A 187 16.23 2.31 -3.07
CA LEU A 187 16.32 3.26 -4.18
C LEU A 187 17.02 2.66 -5.42
N GLU A 188 18.02 1.80 -5.21
CA GLU A 188 18.67 1.07 -6.30
C GLU A 188 17.73 0.02 -6.89
N GLU A 189 16.98 -0.68 -6.04
CA GLU A 189 15.95 -1.63 -6.44
C GLU A 189 14.83 -0.91 -7.21
N GLU A 190 14.36 0.26 -6.74
CA GLU A 190 13.42 1.11 -7.48
C GLU A 190 13.92 1.41 -8.89
N LYS A 191 15.19 1.80 -9.05
CA LYS A 191 15.76 2.09 -10.39
C LYS A 191 15.80 0.86 -11.28
N LYS A 192 16.27 -0.28 -10.78
CA LYS A 192 16.30 -1.55 -11.52
C LYS A 192 14.90 -1.99 -11.93
N MET A 193 13.96 -1.84 -11.00
CA MET A 193 12.57 -2.21 -11.20
C MET A 193 11.86 -1.33 -12.22
N LYS A 194 12.22 -0.05 -12.28
CA LYS A 194 11.77 0.85 -13.35
C LYS A 194 12.22 0.39 -14.72
N GLU A 195 13.45 -0.12 -14.85
CA GLU A 195 13.95 -0.68 -16.12
C GLU A 195 13.19 -1.96 -16.50
N LEU A 196 13.04 -2.90 -15.55
CA LEU A 196 12.27 -4.13 -15.75
C LEU A 196 10.80 -3.85 -16.12
N SER A 197 10.18 -2.81 -15.56
CA SER A 197 8.81 -2.42 -15.91
C SER A 197 8.65 -2.02 -17.37
N LYS A 198 9.67 -1.37 -17.96
CA LYS A 198 9.68 -1.01 -19.39
C LYS A 198 9.79 -2.23 -20.27
N GLU A 199 10.63 -3.19 -19.88
CA GLU A 199 10.79 -4.45 -20.61
C GLU A 199 9.51 -5.28 -20.58
N PHE A 200 8.89 -5.39 -19.40
CA PHE A 200 7.60 -6.07 -19.24
C PHE A 200 6.49 -5.41 -20.06
N TYR A 201 6.45 -4.07 -20.11
CA TYR A 201 5.51 -3.34 -20.95
C TYR A 201 5.66 -3.71 -22.43
N ILE A 202 6.89 -3.76 -22.95
CA ILE A 202 7.15 -4.16 -24.34
C ILE A 202 6.69 -5.60 -24.58
N TYR A 203 6.97 -6.51 -23.64
CA TYR A 203 6.53 -7.89 -23.70
C TYR A 203 4.99 -8.01 -23.78
N GLU A 204 4.26 -7.33 -22.90
CA GLU A 204 2.80 -7.36 -22.87
C GLU A 204 2.15 -6.78 -24.13
N GLN A 205 2.69 -5.67 -24.65
CA GLN A 205 2.23 -5.10 -25.92
C GLN A 205 2.41 -6.08 -27.08
N ASN A 206 3.54 -6.79 -27.12
CA ASN A 206 3.77 -7.82 -28.14
C ASN A 206 2.84 -9.02 -27.95
N ARG A 207 2.57 -9.43 -26.71
CA ARG A 207 1.63 -10.51 -26.38
C ARG A 207 0.20 -10.19 -26.83
N ARG A 208 -0.29 -8.97 -26.56
CA ARG A 208 -1.60 -8.48 -27.02
C ARG A 208 -1.73 -8.51 -28.55
N LYS A 209 -0.76 -7.93 -29.26
CA LYS A 209 -0.71 -7.96 -30.74
C LYS A 209 -0.74 -9.38 -31.30
N MET A 210 -0.04 -10.32 -30.65
CA MET A 210 -0.05 -11.72 -31.05
C MET A 210 -1.41 -12.40 -30.82
N ARG A 211 -2.13 -12.03 -29.76
CA ARG A 211 -3.50 -12.52 -29.46
C ARG A 211 -4.51 -12.01 -30.48
N GLU A 212 -4.52 -10.70 -30.74
CA GLU A 212 -5.36 -10.07 -31.77
C GLU A 212 -5.13 -10.70 -33.16
N LYS A 213 -3.86 -10.96 -33.50
CA LYS A 213 -3.50 -11.62 -34.77
C LYS A 213 -3.99 -13.07 -34.86
N ARG A 214 -4.11 -13.78 -33.73
CA ARG A 214 -4.66 -15.15 -33.69
C ARG A 214 -6.18 -15.14 -33.77
N GLU A 215 -6.83 -14.18 -33.14
CA GLU A 215 -8.29 -14.05 -33.12
C GLU A 215 -8.84 -13.55 -34.47
N SER A 216 -8.15 -12.63 -35.14
CA SER A 216 -8.49 -12.17 -36.51
C SER A 216 -8.30 -13.22 -37.62
N ARG A 217 -7.70 -14.37 -37.30
CA ARG A 217 -7.50 -15.50 -38.23
C ARG A 217 -8.52 -16.62 -38.03
N LYS A 218 -9.39 -16.51 -37.02
CA LYS A 218 -10.52 -17.42 -36.78
C LYS A 218 -11.78 -16.82 -37.37
#